data_AF-A0A501XQ17-F1
#
_entry.id   AF-A0A501XQ17-F1
#
_cell.length_a   1.000
_cell.length_b   1.000
_cell.length_c   1.000
_cell.angle_alpha   90.00
_cell.angle_beta   90.00
_cell.angle_gamma   90.00
#
_symmetry.space_group_name_H-M   'P 1'
#
loop_
_entity.id
_entity.type
_entity.pdbx_description
1 polymer ?
#
loop_
_entity_poly.entity_id
_entity_poly.type
_entity_poly.pdbx_seq_one_letter_code
_entity_poly.pdbx_strand_id
1 'polypeptide(L)'
;MTKAARPVNPEPLMVSAKSVSEAYSRTLLHILEHPGNEIAPLVLTIDGFDEGYDIPEDPKVRAALDALLSKKMKRDVEDVAYTIFPQRLWTMAQGDRARLFGFYKMAFPAYRAWNPKANGKGLYFERLMMYGRGPCDGNQLEWILSQHDSRPGVRRSMWQATTFDPARDHSATAQLGFPCLQHVSFVPTKAGLVANAFYATQQLFDKAYGNYLGLAQLAAFMAHEMGIPLARLNVTIGVAKLERISKTDSAMKPLIEAARACVAPPVPAMPRPSPARQLAAQLA
;
A
#
# COMPACT_ATOMS: atom_id res chain seq x y z
N MET A 1 -32.49 24.41 1.11
CA MET A 1 -31.64 23.20 1.16
C MET A 1 -30.90 23.20 2.47
N THR A 2 -31.37 22.41 3.44
CA THR A 2 -30.78 22.31 4.77
C THR A 2 -29.41 21.64 4.62
N LYS A 3 -28.35 22.38 4.94
CA LYS A 3 -26.98 21.87 4.99
C LYS A 3 -26.98 20.70 5.97
N ALA A 4 -26.78 19.48 5.48
CA ALA A 4 -26.69 18.30 6.32
C ALA A 4 -25.73 18.60 7.49
N ALA A 5 -26.15 18.28 8.71
CA ALA A 5 -25.32 18.46 9.90
C ALA A 5 -23.96 17.80 9.65
N ARG A 6 -22.88 18.59 9.76
CA ARG A 6 -21.52 18.05 9.62
C ARG A 6 -21.32 17.00 10.73
N PRO A 7 -20.80 15.80 10.40
CA PRO A 7 -20.59 14.76 11.39
C PRO A 7 -19.66 15.22 12.51
N VAL A 8 -19.80 14.59 13.67
CA VAL A 8 -18.87 14.67 14.81
C VAL A 8 -17.45 14.45 14.28
N ASN A 9 -16.51 15.33 14.60
CA ASN A 9 -15.09 15.20 14.26
C ASN A 9 -14.50 14.01 15.04
N PRO A 10 -14.39 12.81 14.45
CA PRO A 10 -14.01 11.62 15.19
C PRO A 10 -12.49 11.57 15.34
N GLU A 11 -12.01 10.89 16.38
CA GLU A 11 -10.58 10.57 16.49
C GLU A 11 -10.12 9.72 15.30
N PRO A 12 -8.86 9.84 14.86
CA PRO A 12 -8.31 8.99 13.81
C PRO A 12 -8.42 7.51 14.17
N LEU A 13 -8.93 6.69 13.23
CA LEU A 13 -8.80 5.24 13.37
C LEU A 13 -7.34 4.86 13.15
N MET A 14 -6.72 4.26 14.18
CA MET A 14 -5.36 3.75 14.12
C MET A 14 -5.39 2.23 13.91
N VAL A 15 -4.75 1.74 12.85
CA VAL A 15 -4.59 0.30 12.59
C VAL A 15 -3.10 -0.04 12.58
N SER A 16 -2.71 -1.00 13.42
CA SER A 16 -1.39 -1.62 13.37
C SER A 16 -1.51 -3.05 12.85
N ALA A 17 -0.59 -3.45 11.98
CA ALA A 17 -0.61 -4.75 11.31
C ALA A 17 0.81 -5.23 11.00
N LYS A 18 0.96 -6.54 10.83
CA LYS A 18 2.21 -7.18 10.40
C LYS A 18 2.28 -7.42 8.90
N SER A 19 1.14 -7.42 8.21
CA SER A 19 1.08 -7.65 6.77
C SER A 19 0.15 -6.67 6.05
N VAL A 20 0.29 -6.58 4.72
CA VAL A 20 -0.65 -5.83 3.87
C VAL A 20 -2.07 -6.38 4.02
N SER A 21 -2.18 -7.71 4.09
CA SER A 21 -3.47 -8.41 4.26
C SER A 21 -4.11 -8.10 5.60
N GLU A 22 -3.35 -8.07 6.68
CA GLU A 22 -3.87 -7.78 8.00
C GLU A 22 -4.33 -6.31 8.09
N ALA A 23 -3.54 -5.36 7.56
CA ALA A 23 -3.93 -3.95 7.52
C ALA A 23 -5.24 -3.74 6.75
N TYR A 24 -5.35 -4.35 5.58
CA TYR A 24 -6.56 -4.33 4.78
C TYR A 24 -7.74 -4.98 5.51
N SER A 25 -7.53 -6.16 6.10
CA SER A 25 -8.57 -6.93 6.79
C SER A 25 -9.12 -6.19 8.00
N ARG A 26 -8.24 -5.64 8.86
CA ARG A 26 -8.66 -4.82 10.02
C ARG A 26 -9.49 -3.61 9.58
N THR A 27 -9.06 -2.93 8.52
CA THR A 27 -9.78 -1.77 7.98
C THR A 27 -11.14 -2.16 7.38
N LEU A 28 -11.20 -3.26 6.63
CA LEU A 28 -12.41 -3.79 6.03
C LEU A 28 -13.42 -4.22 7.11
N LEU A 29 -12.98 -4.95 8.13
CA LEU A 29 -13.86 -5.40 9.20
C LEU A 29 -14.38 -4.21 10.01
N HIS A 30 -13.52 -3.23 10.33
CA HIS A 30 -13.95 -2.01 10.99
C HIS A 30 -15.06 -1.31 10.22
N ILE A 31 -14.89 -1.08 8.90
CA ILE A 31 -15.92 -0.42 8.12
C ILE A 31 -17.21 -1.23 8.04
N LEU A 32 -17.16 -2.57 8.07
CA LEU A 32 -18.34 -3.42 8.02
C LEU A 32 -19.13 -3.38 9.34
N GLU A 33 -18.44 -3.24 10.46
CA GLU A 33 -19.00 -3.29 11.81
C GLU A 33 -19.53 -1.94 12.31
N HIS A 34 -19.11 -0.83 11.71
CA HIS A 34 -19.52 0.52 12.11
C HIS A 34 -20.53 1.15 11.13
N PRO A 35 -21.39 2.08 11.56
CA PRO A 35 -22.30 2.82 10.67
C PRO A 35 -21.56 3.62 9.57
N GLY A 36 -22.24 3.90 8.46
CA GLY A 36 -21.66 4.67 7.34
C GLY A 36 -20.71 3.85 6.46
N ASN A 37 -20.09 4.44 5.45
CA ASN A 37 -19.18 3.74 4.53
C ASN A 37 -17.84 4.45 4.36
N GLU A 38 -17.47 5.26 5.34
CA GLU A 38 -16.25 6.07 5.33
C GLU A 38 -15.56 5.99 6.69
N ILE A 39 -14.23 6.02 6.65
CA ILE A 39 -13.36 6.21 7.82
C ILE A 39 -12.56 7.48 7.54
N ALA A 40 -12.67 8.48 8.43
CA ALA A 40 -12.03 9.77 8.24
C ALA A 40 -11.68 10.40 9.60
N PRO A 41 -10.39 10.55 9.96
CA PRO A 41 -9.19 10.06 9.25
C PRO A 41 -8.82 8.61 9.60
N LEU A 42 -8.01 7.98 8.74
CA LEU A 42 -7.45 6.64 8.93
C LEU A 42 -5.92 6.71 8.90
N VAL A 43 -5.27 6.09 9.88
CA VAL A 43 -3.81 5.91 9.92
C VAL A 43 -3.49 4.43 10.04
N LEU A 44 -2.69 3.93 9.12
CA LEU A 44 -2.27 2.53 9.04
C LEU A 44 -0.77 2.44 9.29
N THR A 45 -0.34 1.42 10.02
CA THR A 45 1.06 1.06 10.22
C THR A 45 1.24 -0.42 9.91
N ILE A 46 2.21 -0.74 9.05
CA ILE A 46 2.65 -2.10 8.72
C ILE A 46 4.12 -2.22 9.12
N ASP A 47 4.47 -3.23 9.93
CA ASP A 47 5.84 -3.39 10.45
C ASP A 47 6.29 -4.86 10.63
N GLY A 48 5.68 -5.80 9.90
CA GLY A 48 6.10 -7.22 9.88
C GLY A 48 7.03 -7.58 8.73
N PHE A 49 7.79 -6.61 8.21
CA PHE A 49 8.78 -6.83 7.15
C PHE A 49 10.00 -7.56 7.70
N ASP A 50 10.61 -8.40 6.86
CA ASP A 50 11.86 -9.09 7.16
C ASP A 50 13.05 -8.46 6.41
N GLU A 51 14.23 -9.05 6.58
CA GLU A 51 15.47 -8.59 5.95
C GLU A 51 15.51 -8.88 4.43
N GLY A 52 14.61 -9.73 3.91
CA GLY A 52 14.57 -10.14 2.52
C GLY A 52 13.90 -9.15 1.58
N TYR A 53 13.34 -8.06 2.11
CA TYR A 53 12.53 -7.08 1.36
C TYR A 53 11.24 -7.66 0.75
N ASP A 54 10.87 -8.87 1.14
CA ASP A 54 9.60 -9.48 0.74
C ASP A 54 8.43 -8.79 1.47
N ILE A 55 7.31 -8.65 0.77
CA ILE A 55 6.13 -8.00 1.32
C ILE A 55 5.22 -9.07 1.94
N PRO A 56 5.00 -9.05 3.27
CA PRO A 56 4.12 -10.03 3.91
C PRO A 56 2.67 -9.85 3.47
N GLU A 57 2.07 -10.96 3.00
CA GLU A 57 0.67 -11.09 2.60
C GLU A 57 0.08 -12.40 3.15
N ASP A 58 -1.24 -12.44 3.33
CA ASP A 58 -2.00 -13.65 3.55
C ASP A 58 -2.58 -14.12 2.20
N PRO A 59 -2.13 -15.27 1.66
CA PRO A 59 -2.58 -15.75 0.36
C PRO A 59 -4.09 -15.99 0.27
N LYS A 60 -4.77 -16.31 1.37
CA LYS A 60 -6.22 -16.55 1.37
C LYS A 60 -6.98 -15.24 1.23
N VAL A 61 -6.55 -14.18 1.94
CA VAL A 61 -7.12 -12.84 1.78
C VAL A 61 -6.88 -12.33 0.36
N ARG A 62 -5.65 -12.49 -0.15
CA ARG A 62 -5.29 -12.08 -1.52
C ARG A 62 -6.17 -12.77 -2.56
N ALA A 63 -6.25 -14.10 -2.53
CA ALA A 63 -7.04 -14.88 -3.47
C ALA A 63 -8.55 -14.57 -3.39
N ALA A 64 -9.10 -14.40 -2.18
CA ALA A 64 -10.51 -14.06 -2.01
C ALA A 64 -10.84 -12.66 -2.55
N LEU A 65 -9.93 -11.69 -2.37
CA LEU A 65 -10.08 -10.35 -2.92
C LEU A 65 -9.97 -10.35 -4.44
N ASP A 66 -8.97 -10.99 -5.03
CA ASP A 66 -8.79 -11.05 -6.49
C ASP A 66 -9.98 -11.76 -7.17
N ALA A 67 -10.51 -12.83 -6.58
CA ALA A 67 -11.72 -13.50 -7.08
C ALA A 67 -12.95 -12.56 -7.04
N LEU A 68 -13.09 -11.77 -5.97
CA LEU A 68 -14.18 -10.82 -5.84
C LEU A 68 -14.03 -9.64 -6.82
N LEU A 69 -12.82 -9.10 -6.99
CA LEU A 69 -12.52 -8.04 -7.96
C LEU A 69 -12.83 -8.50 -9.38
N SER A 70 -12.37 -9.70 -9.75
CA SER A 70 -12.66 -10.32 -11.06
C SER A 70 -14.17 -10.46 -11.30
N LYS A 71 -14.91 -11.00 -10.32
CA LYS A 71 -16.38 -11.12 -10.39
C LYS A 71 -17.09 -9.78 -10.55
N LYS A 72 -16.52 -8.70 -10.02
CA LYS A 72 -17.05 -7.33 -10.12
C LYS A 72 -16.46 -6.54 -11.29
N MET A 73 -15.69 -7.19 -12.17
CA MET A 73 -14.99 -6.58 -13.32
C MET A 73 -14.13 -5.39 -12.90
N LYS A 74 -13.43 -5.53 -11.78
CA LYS A 74 -12.48 -4.56 -11.26
C LYS A 74 -11.06 -4.97 -11.64
N ARG A 75 -10.13 -4.01 -11.57
CA ARG A 75 -8.70 -4.30 -11.71
C ARG A 75 -8.28 -5.19 -10.54
N ASP A 76 -7.39 -6.13 -10.83
CA ASP A 76 -6.80 -6.95 -9.78
C ASP A 76 -5.83 -6.12 -8.91
N VAL A 77 -5.40 -6.74 -7.81
CA VAL A 77 -4.51 -6.09 -6.85
C VAL A 77 -3.14 -5.75 -7.46
N GLU A 78 -2.63 -6.59 -8.36
CA GLU A 78 -1.29 -6.44 -8.93
C GLU A 78 -1.24 -5.25 -9.88
N ASP A 79 -2.24 -5.09 -10.73
CA ASP A 79 -2.39 -3.95 -11.64
C ASP A 79 -2.47 -2.63 -10.86
N VAL A 80 -3.15 -2.63 -9.71
CA VAL A 80 -3.20 -1.45 -8.84
C VAL A 80 -1.83 -1.18 -8.20
N ALA A 81 -1.17 -2.20 -7.64
CA ALA A 81 0.16 -2.07 -7.05
C ALA A 81 1.19 -1.55 -8.06
N TYR A 82 1.13 -2.05 -9.30
CA TYR A 82 1.98 -1.65 -10.41
C TYR A 82 1.91 -0.15 -10.71
N THR A 83 0.77 0.50 -10.44
CA THR A 83 0.66 1.94 -10.62
C THR A 83 1.58 2.73 -9.69
N ILE A 84 1.94 2.17 -8.53
CA ILE A 84 2.84 2.77 -7.53
C ILE A 84 4.26 2.26 -7.69
N PHE A 85 4.44 0.96 -7.82
CA PHE A 85 5.76 0.36 -8.03
C PHE A 85 5.68 -0.84 -8.98
N PRO A 86 6.44 -0.84 -10.10
CA PRO A 86 6.36 -1.89 -11.10
C PRO A 86 7.23 -3.09 -10.73
N GLN A 87 6.80 -3.87 -9.74
CA GLN A 87 7.55 -4.99 -9.16
C GLN A 87 8.11 -5.97 -10.22
N ARG A 88 7.36 -6.23 -11.29
CA ARG A 88 7.82 -7.09 -12.40
C ARG A 88 9.02 -6.51 -13.14
N LEU A 89 9.03 -5.21 -13.41
CA LEU A 89 10.18 -4.55 -14.03
C LEU A 89 11.38 -4.53 -13.09
N TRP A 90 11.14 -4.39 -11.78
CA TRP A 90 12.20 -4.49 -10.78
C TRP A 90 12.84 -5.88 -10.76
N THR A 91 12.02 -6.91 -10.81
CA THR A 91 12.48 -8.31 -10.92
C THR A 91 13.30 -8.52 -12.19
N MET A 92 12.83 -8.01 -13.33
CA MET A 92 13.56 -8.06 -14.61
C MET A 92 14.87 -7.26 -14.57
N ALA A 93 14.92 -6.20 -13.78
CA ALA A 93 16.11 -5.37 -13.59
C ALA A 93 17.18 -6.05 -12.73
N GLN A 94 16.84 -7.14 -12.03
CA GLN A 94 17.78 -7.95 -11.23
C GLN A 94 18.54 -7.12 -10.19
N GLY A 95 17.84 -6.22 -9.49
CA GLY A 95 18.47 -5.39 -8.47
C GLY A 95 19.16 -4.12 -8.99
N ASP A 96 19.10 -3.83 -10.29
CA ASP A 96 19.71 -2.63 -10.89
C ASP A 96 18.68 -1.50 -11.07
N ARG A 97 18.76 -0.45 -10.23
CA ARG A 97 17.83 0.68 -10.30
C ARG A 97 17.89 1.45 -11.63
N ALA A 98 19.05 1.51 -12.28
CA ALA A 98 19.18 2.20 -13.57
C ALA A 98 18.43 1.44 -14.67
N ARG A 99 18.51 0.09 -14.67
CA ARG A 99 17.70 -0.76 -15.56
C ARG A 99 16.22 -0.62 -15.28
N LEU A 100 15.79 -0.61 -14.02
CA LEU A 100 14.38 -0.38 -13.66
C LEU A 100 13.85 0.92 -14.26
N PHE A 101 14.58 2.03 -14.06
CA PHE A 101 14.19 3.33 -14.59
C PHE A 101 14.19 3.34 -16.13
N GLY A 102 15.17 2.69 -16.76
CA GLY A 102 15.22 2.52 -18.21
C GLY A 102 14.02 1.76 -18.77
N PHE A 103 13.72 0.58 -18.22
CA PHE A 103 12.57 -0.24 -18.62
C PHE A 103 11.25 0.52 -18.48
N TYR A 104 11.05 1.21 -17.36
CA TYR A 104 9.81 1.94 -17.15
C TYR A 104 9.67 3.14 -18.12
N LYS A 105 10.75 3.91 -18.34
CA LYS A 105 10.75 5.02 -19.31
C LYS A 105 10.38 4.54 -20.72
N MET A 106 10.88 3.38 -21.13
CA MET A 106 10.53 2.77 -22.41
C MET A 106 9.06 2.32 -22.48
N ALA A 107 8.53 1.74 -21.40
CA ALA A 107 7.22 1.12 -21.41
C ALA A 107 6.05 2.10 -21.13
N PHE A 108 6.28 3.15 -20.36
CA PHE A 108 5.23 4.10 -19.94
C PHE A 108 4.42 4.72 -21.10
N PRO A 109 5.03 5.15 -22.23
CA PRO A 109 4.27 5.64 -23.37
C PRO A 109 3.20 4.65 -23.88
N ALA A 110 3.53 3.36 -23.91
CA ALA A 110 2.60 2.29 -24.29
C ALA A 110 1.50 2.11 -23.23
N TYR A 111 1.84 2.09 -21.94
CA TYR A 111 0.84 1.99 -20.86
C TYR A 111 -0.20 3.11 -20.90
N ARG A 112 0.24 4.34 -21.21
CA ARG A 112 -0.66 5.48 -21.40
C ARG A 112 -1.52 5.32 -22.66
N ALA A 113 -0.96 4.83 -23.76
CA ALA A 113 -1.66 4.63 -25.02
C ALA A 113 -2.68 3.47 -24.99
N TRP A 114 -2.41 2.40 -24.25
CA TRP A 114 -3.32 1.25 -24.14
C TRP A 114 -4.58 1.56 -23.33
N ASN A 115 -4.50 2.49 -22.38
CA ASN A 115 -5.66 2.89 -21.57
C ASN A 115 -5.68 4.40 -21.30
N PRO A 116 -5.91 5.23 -22.34
CA PRO A 116 -5.81 6.69 -22.22
C PRO A 116 -6.83 7.26 -21.24
N LYS A 117 -8.00 6.61 -21.09
CA LYS A 117 -9.03 7.03 -20.15
C LYS A 117 -8.59 6.84 -18.69
N ALA A 118 -7.90 5.76 -18.37
CA ALA A 118 -7.41 5.49 -17.02
C ALA A 118 -6.08 6.17 -16.71
N ASN A 119 -5.17 6.18 -17.70
CA ASN A 119 -3.75 6.51 -17.51
C ASN A 119 -3.39 7.87 -18.12
N GLY A 120 -4.36 8.60 -18.70
CA GLY A 120 -4.11 9.89 -19.35
C GLY A 120 -3.54 10.96 -18.42
N LYS A 121 -3.81 10.85 -17.12
CA LYS A 121 -3.24 11.73 -16.08
C LYS A 121 -1.91 11.23 -15.50
N GLY A 122 -1.41 10.09 -15.97
CA GLY A 122 -0.19 9.45 -15.44
C GLY A 122 -0.48 8.29 -14.50
N LEU A 123 0.62 7.73 -13.98
CA LEU A 123 0.64 6.67 -12.97
C LEU A 123 1.52 7.15 -11.81
N TYR A 124 1.35 6.62 -10.60
CA TYR A 124 2.11 7.13 -9.45
C TYR A 124 3.62 6.94 -9.62
N PHE A 125 4.06 5.78 -10.13
CA PHE A 125 5.49 5.56 -10.38
C PHE A 125 6.03 6.56 -11.41
N GLU A 126 5.26 6.88 -12.45
CA GLU A 126 5.62 7.96 -13.40
C GLU A 126 5.78 9.31 -12.70
N ARG A 127 4.86 9.68 -11.80
CA ARG A 127 5.00 10.92 -11.03
C ARG A 127 6.23 10.90 -10.12
N LEU A 128 6.66 9.74 -9.62
CA LEU A 128 7.85 9.61 -8.78
C LEU A 128 9.16 9.72 -9.58
N MET A 129 9.26 9.13 -10.78
CA MET A 129 10.52 9.09 -11.55
C MET A 129 10.58 10.03 -12.77
N MET A 130 9.46 10.54 -13.24
CA MET A 130 9.34 11.39 -14.43
C MET A 130 8.47 12.62 -14.12
N TYR A 131 8.68 13.24 -12.97
CA TYR A 131 7.89 14.40 -12.53
C TYR A 131 7.96 15.57 -13.55
N GLY A 132 9.08 15.64 -14.29
CA GLY A 132 9.32 16.58 -15.39
C GLY A 132 9.92 17.92 -14.94
N ARG A 133 10.26 18.07 -13.66
CA ARG A 133 10.98 19.23 -13.09
C ARG A 133 11.79 18.80 -11.87
N GLY A 134 12.88 19.51 -11.62
CA GLY A 134 13.76 19.26 -10.47
C GLY A 134 15.03 18.47 -10.86
N PRO A 135 15.85 18.10 -9.86
CA PRO A 135 17.07 17.32 -10.08
C PRO A 135 16.80 15.97 -10.77
N CYS A 136 17.85 15.38 -11.36
CA CYS A 136 17.77 14.10 -12.07
C CYS A 136 16.64 14.06 -13.12
N ASP A 137 16.39 15.19 -13.81
CA ASP A 137 15.31 15.35 -14.80
C ASP A 137 13.90 15.02 -14.24
N GLY A 138 13.68 15.34 -12.96
CA GLY A 138 12.45 15.04 -12.25
C GLY A 138 12.32 13.60 -11.75
N ASN A 139 13.40 12.80 -11.79
CA ASN A 139 13.45 11.54 -11.06
C ASN A 139 13.73 11.78 -9.57
N GLN A 140 12.66 11.89 -8.79
CA GLN A 140 12.72 12.20 -7.37
C GLN A 140 13.36 11.05 -6.57
N LEU A 141 13.13 9.79 -6.98
CA LEU A 141 13.71 8.62 -6.32
C LEU A 141 15.23 8.55 -6.54
N GLU A 142 15.70 8.72 -7.77
CA GLU A 142 17.13 8.78 -8.09
C GLU A 142 17.82 9.94 -7.36
N TRP A 143 17.16 11.09 -7.28
CA TRP A 143 17.70 12.21 -6.51
C TRP A 143 17.85 11.85 -5.02
N ILE A 144 16.85 11.26 -4.39
CA ILE A 144 16.94 10.84 -2.98
C ILE A 144 18.09 9.85 -2.77
N LEU A 145 18.20 8.83 -3.62
CA LEU A 145 19.22 7.80 -3.51
C LEU A 145 20.63 8.36 -3.76
N SER A 146 20.84 9.13 -4.83
CA SER A 146 22.14 9.76 -5.09
C SER A 146 22.60 10.69 -3.96
N GLN A 147 21.67 11.39 -3.30
CA GLN A 147 22.01 12.23 -2.14
C GLN A 147 22.35 11.39 -0.91
N HIS A 148 21.63 10.29 -0.66
CA HIS A 148 21.97 9.35 0.40
C HIS A 148 23.39 8.82 0.25
N ASP A 149 23.76 8.41 -0.95
CA ASP A 149 25.07 7.84 -1.28
C ASP A 149 26.21 8.88 -1.19
N SER A 150 25.88 10.17 -1.38
CA SER A 150 26.90 11.23 -1.50
C SER A 150 27.63 11.57 -0.20
N ARG A 151 26.95 11.56 0.96
CA ARG A 151 27.53 11.96 2.24
C ARG A 151 26.67 11.56 3.45
N PRO A 152 27.26 11.38 4.64
CA PRO A 152 26.50 11.23 5.87
C PRO A 152 25.79 12.54 6.26
N GLY A 153 24.71 12.43 7.05
CA GLY A 153 24.05 13.58 7.66
C GLY A 153 23.20 14.43 6.70
N VAL A 154 22.72 13.85 5.59
CA VAL A 154 21.71 14.48 4.74
C VAL A 154 20.46 14.80 5.57
N ARG A 155 19.94 16.04 5.46
CA ARG A 155 18.75 16.46 6.21
C ARG A 155 17.59 15.51 5.93
N ARG A 156 16.89 15.05 6.97
CA ARG A 156 15.76 14.09 6.83
C ARG A 156 14.63 14.63 5.97
N SER A 157 14.40 15.94 5.96
CA SER A 157 13.37 16.58 5.13
C SER A 157 13.65 16.54 3.63
N MET A 158 14.82 16.09 3.19
CA MET A 158 15.11 15.91 1.75
C MET A 158 14.45 14.66 1.17
N TRP A 159 14.14 13.68 2.02
CA TRP A 159 13.84 12.31 1.62
C TRP A 159 12.36 12.15 1.34
N GLN A 160 11.89 12.92 0.37
CA GLN A 160 10.48 13.20 0.20
C GLN A 160 10.20 13.33 -1.31
N ALA A 161 9.19 12.61 -1.82
CA ALA A 161 8.79 12.62 -3.23
C ALA A 161 7.28 12.88 -3.35
N THR A 162 6.88 13.82 -4.22
CA THR A 162 5.47 14.16 -4.44
C THR A 162 4.92 13.47 -5.68
N THR A 163 3.67 13.05 -5.63
CA THR A 163 2.93 12.58 -6.80
C THR A 163 1.87 13.59 -7.27
N PHE A 164 1.54 14.55 -6.41
CA PHE A 164 0.59 15.62 -6.71
C PHE A 164 1.31 16.83 -7.33
N ASP A 165 0.85 17.26 -8.50
CA ASP A 165 1.31 18.48 -9.17
C ASP A 165 0.15 19.49 -9.20
N PRO A 166 0.18 20.57 -8.39
CA PRO A 166 -0.88 21.58 -8.37
C PRO A 166 -1.21 22.16 -9.76
N ALA A 167 -0.24 22.25 -10.67
CA ALA A 167 -0.47 22.78 -12.02
C ALA A 167 -1.30 21.83 -12.90
N ARG A 168 -1.32 20.53 -12.59
CA ARG A 168 -2.06 19.50 -13.35
C ARG A 168 -3.32 19.04 -12.62
N ASP A 169 -3.27 19.01 -11.29
CA ASP A 169 -4.19 18.23 -10.47
C ASP A 169 -5.14 19.10 -9.63
N HIS A 170 -4.85 20.39 -9.39
CA HIS A 170 -5.84 21.31 -8.81
C HIS A 170 -6.88 21.69 -9.86
N SER A 171 -7.93 20.88 -9.95
CA SER A 171 -9.09 21.09 -10.81
C SER A 171 -10.37 21.17 -9.98
N ALA A 172 -11.33 21.99 -10.43
CA ALA A 172 -12.66 22.09 -9.83
C ALA A 172 -13.57 20.87 -10.16
N THR A 173 -13.07 19.88 -10.88
CA THR A 173 -13.85 18.69 -11.25
C THR A 173 -14.24 17.89 -10.02
N ALA A 174 -15.52 17.53 -9.90
CA ALA A 174 -16.07 16.80 -8.75
C ALA A 174 -15.44 15.40 -8.54
N GLN A 175 -14.86 14.80 -9.58
CA GLN A 175 -14.19 13.49 -9.55
C GLN A 175 -12.94 13.51 -10.43
N LEU A 176 -11.76 13.70 -9.82
CA LEU A 176 -10.50 13.74 -10.55
C LEU A 176 -9.97 12.34 -10.91
N GLY A 177 -10.20 11.35 -10.02
CA GLY A 177 -9.83 9.94 -10.17
C GLY A 177 -8.36 9.59 -9.90
N PHE A 178 -7.45 10.56 -10.08
CA PHE A 178 -6.00 10.47 -9.86
C PHE A 178 -5.40 11.90 -9.86
N PRO A 179 -4.34 12.20 -9.07
CA PRO A 179 -3.70 11.34 -8.08
C PRO A 179 -4.30 11.47 -6.68
N CYS A 180 -4.66 10.34 -6.07
CA CYS A 180 -5.13 10.28 -4.67
C CYS A 180 -3.98 10.21 -3.64
N LEU A 181 -2.85 9.57 -4.00
CA LEU A 181 -1.59 9.66 -3.27
C LEU A 181 -1.01 11.05 -3.54
N GLN A 182 -0.64 11.76 -2.49
CA GLN A 182 -0.11 13.12 -2.59
C GLN A 182 1.40 13.12 -2.48
N HIS A 183 1.92 12.35 -1.53
CA HIS A 183 3.32 12.41 -1.14
C HIS A 183 3.76 11.12 -0.44
N VAL A 184 5.05 10.78 -0.61
CA VAL A 184 5.74 9.76 0.17
C VAL A 184 7.05 10.31 0.74
N SER A 185 7.38 9.95 1.98
CA SER A 185 8.65 10.26 2.61
C SER A 185 9.35 9.01 3.12
N PHE A 186 10.68 9.06 3.17
CA PHE A 186 11.56 7.95 3.51
C PHE A 186 12.49 8.40 4.64
N VAL A 187 12.39 7.78 5.81
CA VAL A 187 13.12 8.22 7.00
C VAL A 187 14.01 7.08 7.48
N PRO A 188 15.33 7.15 7.26
CA PRO A 188 16.25 6.20 7.85
C PRO A 188 16.26 6.35 9.38
N THR A 189 16.15 5.21 10.06
CA THR A 189 16.23 5.12 11.52
C THR A 189 17.23 4.04 11.91
N LYS A 190 17.50 3.89 13.21
CA LYS A 190 18.32 2.79 13.72
C LYS A 190 17.70 1.41 13.46
N ALA A 191 16.37 1.33 13.33
CA ALA A 191 15.66 0.09 13.07
C ALA A 191 15.55 -0.24 11.57
N GLY A 192 15.99 0.66 10.69
CA GLY A 192 15.78 0.57 9.24
C GLY A 192 14.96 1.73 8.68
N LEU A 193 14.53 1.60 7.44
CA LEU A 193 13.77 2.61 6.72
C LEU A 193 12.31 2.66 7.20
N VAL A 194 11.83 3.85 7.52
CA VAL A 194 10.41 4.12 7.75
C VAL A 194 9.87 4.92 6.56
N ALA A 195 8.95 4.34 5.81
CA ALA A 195 8.23 5.03 4.75
C ALA A 195 6.90 5.60 5.27
N ASN A 196 6.53 6.81 4.83
CA ASN A 196 5.24 7.42 5.16
C ASN A 196 4.54 7.86 3.87
N ALA A 197 3.29 7.46 3.69
CA ALA A 197 2.48 7.80 2.53
C ALA A 197 1.25 8.61 2.95
N PHE A 198 0.86 9.57 2.12
CA PHE A 198 -0.25 10.49 2.40
C PHE A 198 -1.28 10.45 1.27
N TYR A 199 -2.51 10.04 1.59
CA TYR A 199 -3.64 10.03 0.67
C TYR A 199 -4.69 11.06 1.10
N ALA A 200 -5.20 11.84 0.13
CA ALA A 200 -6.38 12.67 0.36
C ALA A 200 -7.62 11.79 0.54
N THR A 201 -7.81 10.84 -0.38
CA THR A 201 -8.90 9.86 -0.37
C THR A 201 -8.40 8.49 -0.80
N GLN A 202 -9.10 7.44 -0.37
CA GLN A 202 -8.76 6.06 -0.73
C GLN A 202 -10.03 5.24 -0.98
N GLN A 203 -10.04 4.51 -2.10
CA GLN A 203 -11.13 3.56 -2.41
C GLN A 203 -10.81 2.22 -1.77
N LEU A 204 -11.52 1.87 -0.70
CA LEU A 204 -11.22 0.70 0.11
C LEU A 204 -11.35 -0.60 -0.68
N PHE A 205 -12.45 -0.77 -1.44
CA PHE A 205 -12.68 -2.00 -2.20
C PHE A 205 -11.80 -2.10 -3.45
N ASP A 206 -11.86 -1.09 -4.33
CA ASP A 206 -11.23 -1.16 -5.65
C ASP A 206 -9.69 -1.04 -5.62
N LYS A 207 -9.11 -0.36 -4.62
CA LYS A 207 -7.70 0.07 -4.68
C LYS A 207 -6.87 -0.15 -3.43
N ALA A 208 -7.47 -0.27 -2.24
CA ALA A 208 -6.68 -0.13 -1.02
C ALA A 208 -5.61 -1.19 -0.84
N TYR A 209 -5.95 -2.46 -1.06
CA TYR A 209 -4.99 -3.55 -0.95
C TYR A 209 -3.81 -3.34 -1.91
N GLY A 210 -4.09 -3.15 -3.20
CA GLY A 210 -3.04 -2.93 -4.21
C GLY A 210 -2.21 -1.68 -3.94
N ASN A 211 -2.82 -0.61 -3.46
CA ASN A 211 -2.08 0.59 -3.05
C ASN A 211 -1.14 0.29 -1.88
N TYR A 212 -1.58 -0.45 -0.85
CA TYR A 212 -0.71 -0.82 0.27
C TYR A 212 0.44 -1.72 -0.17
N LEU A 213 0.17 -2.69 -1.06
CA LEU A 213 1.19 -3.54 -1.65
C LEU A 213 2.21 -2.72 -2.45
N GLY A 214 1.77 -1.88 -3.37
CA GLY A 214 2.67 -1.06 -4.20
C GLY A 214 3.50 -0.06 -3.38
N LEU A 215 2.95 0.49 -2.29
CA LEU A 215 3.71 1.33 -1.36
C LEU A 215 4.74 0.53 -0.57
N ALA A 216 4.40 -0.69 -0.14
CA ALA A 216 5.33 -1.56 0.56
C ALA A 216 6.47 -1.99 -0.37
N GLN A 217 6.17 -2.33 -1.63
CA GLN A 217 7.16 -2.64 -2.66
C GLN A 217 8.06 -1.43 -2.97
N LEU A 218 7.49 -0.22 -3.09
CA LEU A 218 8.27 1.01 -3.25
C LEU A 218 9.20 1.24 -2.05
N ALA A 219 8.70 1.06 -0.83
CA ALA A 219 9.49 1.22 0.39
C ALA A 219 10.60 0.17 0.49
N ALA A 220 10.32 -1.07 0.10
CA ALA A 220 11.28 -2.17 0.04
C ALA A 220 12.38 -1.88 -0.99
N PHE A 221 12.03 -1.40 -2.19
CA PHE A 221 13.01 -0.93 -3.18
C PHE A 221 13.90 0.18 -2.63
N MET A 222 13.32 1.20 -1.99
CA MET A 222 14.13 2.29 -1.42
C MET A 222 15.04 1.78 -0.30
N ALA A 223 14.56 0.85 0.55
CA ALA A 223 15.35 0.26 1.62
C ALA A 223 16.51 -0.60 1.07
N HIS A 224 16.25 -1.40 0.02
CA HIS A 224 17.25 -2.16 -0.72
C HIS A 224 18.34 -1.25 -1.29
N GLU A 225 17.95 -0.20 -2.01
CA GLU A 225 18.90 0.74 -2.62
C GLU A 225 19.69 1.55 -1.58
N MET A 226 19.17 1.68 -0.36
CA MET A 226 19.85 2.32 0.77
C MET A 226 20.69 1.33 1.60
N GLY A 227 20.64 0.03 1.30
CA GLY A 227 21.35 -1.00 2.04
C GLY A 227 20.92 -1.15 3.51
N ILE A 228 19.66 -0.84 3.83
CA ILE A 228 19.11 -0.95 5.20
C ILE A 228 17.80 -1.76 5.21
N PRO A 229 17.39 -2.38 6.33
CA PRO A 229 16.12 -3.09 6.42
C PRO A 229 14.92 -2.16 6.21
N LEU A 230 13.81 -2.68 5.71
CA LEU A 230 12.53 -1.97 5.76
C LEU A 230 11.91 -2.16 7.15
N ALA A 231 11.84 -1.10 7.95
CA ALA A 231 11.31 -1.19 9.31
C ALA A 231 9.79 -1.06 9.36
N ARG A 232 9.23 -0.12 8.59
CA ARG A 232 7.82 0.26 8.71
C ARG A 232 7.31 1.02 7.49
N LEU A 233 6.04 0.79 7.17
CA LEU A 233 5.23 1.62 6.29
C LEU A 233 4.09 2.25 7.10
N ASN A 234 3.98 3.57 7.06
CA ASN A 234 2.84 4.31 7.57
C ASN A 234 2.01 4.86 6.40
N VAL A 235 0.68 4.78 6.49
CA VAL A 235 -0.22 5.34 5.49
C VAL A 235 -1.28 6.19 6.20
N THR A 236 -1.24 7.49 5.97
CA THR A 236 -2.23 8.45 6.48
C THR A 236 -3.22 8.77 5.36
N ILE A 237 -4.50 8.56 5.64
CA ILE A 237 -5.58 8.69 4.67
C ILE A 237 -6.62 9.67 5.24
N GLY A 238 -6.89 10.75 4.49
CA GLY A 238 -7.91 11.73 4.87
C GLY A 238 -9.31 11.13 4.94
N VAL A 239 -9.75 10.46 3.86
CA VAL A 239 -11.02 9.73 3.80
C VAL A 239 -10.84 8.39 3.10
N ALA A 240 -11.00 7.29 3.82
CA ALA A 240 -11.09 5.95 3.25
C ALA A 240 -12.56 5.56 3.08
N LYS A 241 -12.96 5.15 1.87
CA LYS A 241 -14.37 4.90 1.54
C LYS A 241 -14.59 3.50 0.99
N LEU A 242 -15.56 2.78 1.55
CA LEU A 242 -16.14 1.60 0.91
C LEU A 242 -17.16 2.07 -0.13
N GLU A 243 -16.71 2.14 -1.37
CA GLU A 243 -17.52 2.50 -2.52
C GLU A 243 -17.57 1.37 -3.55
N ARG A 244 -18.58 1.42 -4.43
CA ARG A 244 -18.75 0.52 -5.59
C ARG A 244 -19.02 -0.95 -5.23
N ILE A 245 -19.17 -1.24 -3.94
CA ILE A 245 -19.74 -2.47 -3.39
C ILE A 245 -20.54 -2.11 -2.12
N SER A 246 -21.64 -2.82 -1.89
CA SER A 246 -22.42 -2.69 -0.66
C SER A 246 -21.84 -3.57 0.45
N LYS A 247 -21.95 -3.14 1.70
CA LYS A 247 -21.61 -3.99 2.87
C LYS A 247 -22.41 -5.29 2.93
N THR A 248 -23.62 -5.29 2.34
CA THR A 248 -24.53 -6.43 2.30
C THR A 248 -24.37 -7.28 1.04
N ASP A 249 -23.40 -6.97 0.18
CA ASP A 249 -23.16 -7.74 -1.04
C ASP A 249 -22.70 -9.15 -0.67
N SER A 250 -23.52 -10.15 -0.99
CA SER A 250 -23.27 -11.56 -0.62
C SER A 250 -21.97 -12.10 -1.20
N ALA A 251 -21.45 -11.49 -2.29
CA ALA A 251 -20.17 -11.86 -2.86
C ALA A 251 -18.97 -11.52 -1.95
N MET A 252 -19.14 -10.65 -0.94
CA MET A 252 -18.08 -10.33 0.04
C MET A 252 -17.84 -11.45 1.05
N LYS A 253 -18.76 -12.42 1.20
CA LYS A 253 -18.69 -13.43 2.26
C LYS A 253 -17.34 -14.17 2.31
N PRO A 254 -16.77 -14.70 1.22
CA PRO A 254 -15.47 -15.37 1.26
C PRO A 254 -14.33 -14.44 1.71
N LEU A 255 -14.35 -13.18 1.26
CA LEU A 255 -13.36 -12.19 1.66
C LEU A 255 -13.48 -11.84 3.15
N ILE A 256 -14.70 -11.70 3.67
CA ILE A 256 -14.93 -11.43 5.10
C ILE A 256 -14.46 -12.60 5.96
N GLU A 257 -14.71 -13.84 5.54
CA GLU A 257 -14.23 -15.04 6.23
C GLU A 257 -12.70 -15.10 6.25
N ALA A 258 -12.04 -14.86 5.11
CA ALA A 258 -10.59 -14.79 5.03
C ALA A 258 -10.01 -13.65 5.88
N ALA A 259 -10.64 -12.46 5.86
CA ALA A 259 -10.23 -11.31 6.64
C ALA A 259 -10.32 -11.59 8.15
N ARG A 260 -11.40 -12.22 8.62
CA ARG A 260 -11.56 -12.64 10.02
C ARG A 260 -10.50 -13.64 10.45
N ALA A 261 -10.20 -14.61 9.60
CA ALA A 261 -9.15 -15.59 9.87
C ALA A 261 -7.76 -14.94 9.93
N CYS A 262 -7.48 -13.96 9.05
CA CYS A 262 -6.21 -13.25 8.99
C CYS A 262 -5.92 -12.40 10.24
N VAL A 263 -6.96 -11.82 10.86
CA VAL A 263 -6.81 -10.97 12.06
C VAL A 263 -7.04 -11.72 13.37
N ALA A 264 -7.41 -13.00 13.30
CA ALA A 264 -7.65 -13.82 14.49
C ALA A 264 -6.35 -13.95 15.30
N PRO A 265 -6.43 -13.92 16.65
CA PRO A 265 -5.27 -14.16 17.48
C PRO A 265 -4.70 -15.57 17.18
N PRO A 266 -3.36 -15.74 17.23
CA PRO A 266 -2.75 -17.04 17.03
C PRO A 266 -3.35 -18.05 18.02
N VAL A 267 -3.78 -19.20 17.51
CA VAL A 267 -4.33 -20.27 18.36
C VAL A 267 -3.24 -20.64 19.38
N PRO A 268 -3.53 -20.60 20.70
CA PRO A 268 -2.54 -20.97 21.69
C PRO A 268 -2.07 -22.39 21.40
N ALA A 269 -0.74 -22.58 21.36
CA ALA A 269 -0.15 -23.89 21.13
C ALA A 269 -0.76 -24.89 22.12
N MET A 270 -1.30 -26.00 21.60
CA MET A 270 -1.81 -27.06 22.46
C MET A 270 -0.71 -27.43 23.47
N PRO A 271 -1.02 -27.57 24.77
CA PRO A 271 -0.05 -28.04 25.74
C PRO A 271 0.56 -29.34 25.23
N ARG A 272 1.88 -29.37 25.04
CA ARG A 272 2.56 -30.62 24.74
C ARG A 272 2.15 -31.62 25.84
N PRO A 273 1.72 -32.84 25.49
CA PRO A 273 1.40 -33.83 26.51
C PRO A 273 2.60 -33.97 27.43
N SER A 274 2.34 -33.85 28.74
CA SER A 274 3.34 -34.09 29.78
C SER A 274 4.05 -35.43 29.52
N PRO A 275 5.38 -35.52 29.72
CA PRO A 275 6.14 -36.76 29.59
C PRO A 275 5.51 -37.94 30.36
N ALA A 276 4.74 -37.65 31.43
CA ALA A 276 4.04 -38.66 32.22
C ALA A 276 2.93 -39.41 31.46
N ARG A 277 2.41 -38.87 30.35
CA ARG A 277 1.38 -39.55 29.53
C ARG A 277 1.94 -40.40 28.39
N GLN A 278 3.24 -40.30 28.06
CA GLN A 278 3.86 -41.15 27.04
C GLN A 278 4.26 -42.53 27.59
N LEU A 279 4.53 -42.64 28.88
CA LEU A 279 4.92 -43.93 29.50
C LEU A 279 3.74 -44.90 29.66
N ALA A 280 2.50 -44.40 29.78
CA ALA A 280 1.31 -45.24 29.91
C ALA A 280 0.83 -45.84 28.58
N ALA A 281 1.23 -45.28 27.45
CA ALA A 281 0.85 -45.76 26.11
C ALA A 281 1.86 -46.76 25.50
N GLN A 282 3.01 -46.95 26.14
CA GLN A 282 4.02 -47.94 25.72
C GLN A 282 3.98 -49.24 26.54
N LEU A 283 3.02 -49.35 27.48
CA LEU A 283 2.84 -50.52 28.35
C LEU A 283 1.44 -51.14 28.26
N ALA A 284 0.71 -50.86 27.17
CA ALA A 284 -0.59 -51.48 26.87
C ALA A 284 -0.51 -52.30 25.57
#